data_AF-A0A9R0TK61-F1
#
_entry.id   AF-A0A9R0TK61-F1
#
_cell.length_a   1.000
_cell.length_b   1.000
_cell.length_c   1.000
_cell.angle_alpha   90.00
_cell.angle_beta   90.00
_cell.angle_gamma   90.00
#
_symmetry.space_group_name_H-M   'P 1'
#
loop_
_entity.id
_entity.type
_entity.pdbx_description
1 polymer ?
#
loop_
_entity_poly.entity_id
_entity_poly.type
_entity_poly.pdbx_seq_one_letter_code
_entity_poly.pdbx_strand_id
1 'polypeptide(L)'
;MVSAEYSIDLKLSELLKQARPSATSLRAAGEATDAVGELIKSVPLQQAAPEAASGFVIDLGLAAEKLAFSFRPPEVVRLAGSHAAGAVTRPDVAADLLVRLPKECFHEKDFLNHRYHAKRCLYLCVIEKSLRSSPLIRKVSWSTFQDEARKPVLHVYPATEIAELPGFYVRIIPTASSLFDLSKLNLSTRNNVRAYTKDGINQPTPRYNNSILEDMFLEENAEYTGSTFANWKTLQEALVLLKVWARQRTSIYSHDCLNGYLISAILVFLTMDSGGSIINRSMTTRQIFRVAINFFATSKMWSKGLVIQPMKKRTISKEGIAHLLKTFDVAICDVSGHVNLAFRMTKSAFSELQDEAACTLNCLDKCRDGGFEELFMTKVDFGAKFDSCLRINLKGNSKVTALSFCLDDESWRVLEKDVQSLLQQGLTDRTKMIRVLWRSTPSEWNIMDGLLRVW
;
A
#
# COMPACT_ATOMS: atom_id res chain seq x y z
N MET A 1 -1.06 -14.25 38.76
CA MET A 1 -1.18 -13.20 37.73
C MET A 1 0.11 -12.40 37.57
N VAL A 2 0.69 -11.82 38.62
CA VAL A 2 1.93 -11.00 38.54
C VAL A 2 3.11 -11.69 37.84
N SER A 3 3.39 -12.96 38.13
CA SER A 3 4.48 -13.72 37.49
C SER A 3 4.27 -13.99 35.99
N ALA A 4 3.01 -14.14 35.55
CA ALA A 4 2.68 -14.35 34.13
C ALA A 4 2.69 -13.04 33.33
N GLU A 5 2.28 -11.93 33.96
CA GLU A 5 2.40 -10.59 33.36
C GLU A 5 3.87 -10.18 33.16
N TYR A 6 4.72 -10.47 34.15
CA TYR A 6 6.16 -10.24 33.99
C TYR A 6 6.78 -11.12 32.89
N SER A 7 6.23 -12.32 32.66
CA SER A 7 6.69 -13.24 31.63
C SER A 7 6.37 -12.75 30.21
N ILE A 8 5.16 -12.25 29.94
CA ILE A 8 4.79 -11.78 28.59
C ILE A 8 5.53 -10.51 28.20
N ASP A 9 5.73 -9.56 29.12
CA ASP A 9 6.43 -8.31 28.81
C ASP A 9 7.91 -8.57 28.46
N LEU A 10 8.55 -9.54 29.13
CA LEU A 10 9.88 -10.02 28.78
C LEU A 10 9.91 -10.66 27.37
N LYS A 11 8.95 -11.54 27.07
CA LYS A 11 8.83 -12.18 25.74
C LYS A 11 8.62 -11.14 24.63
N LEU A 12 7.75 -10.14 24.85
CA LEU A 12 7.51 -9.05 23.90
C LEU A 12 8.75 -8.17 23.71
N SER A 13 9.49 -7.87 24.78
CA SER A 13 10.75 -7.14 24.69
C SER A 13 11.78 -7.88 23.85
N GLU A 14 11.90 -9.20 24.03
CA GLU A 14 12.82 -10.02 23.26
C GLU A 14 12.40 -10.16 21.80
N LEU A 15 11.10 -10.34 21.54
CA LEU A 15 10.53 -10.31 20.19
C LEU A 15 10.85 -8.99 19.47
N LEU A 16 10.71 -7.85 20.15
CA LEU A 16 11.02 -6.54 19.57
C LEU A 16 12.50 -6.41 19.17
N LYS A 17 13.42 -6.97 19.95
CA LYS A 17 14.84 -7.01 19.59
C LYS A 17 15.09 -7.87 18.35
N GLN A 18 14.45 -9.04 18.28
CA GLN A 18 14.63 -9.98 17.16
C GLN A 18 13.96 -9.49 15.87
N ALA A 19 12.80 -8.86 15.98
CA ALA A 19 12.01 -8.36 14.87
C ALA A 19 12.62 -7.09 14.23
N ARG A 20 13.49 -6.38 14.94
CA ARG A 20 14.16 -5.17 14.43
C ARG A 20 15.58 -5.51 13.96
N PRO A 21 16.03 -4.95 12.84
CA PRO A 21 17.44 -5.00 12.48
C PRO A 21 18.32 -4.25 13.49
N SER A 22 19.58 -4.62 13.60
CA SER A 22 20.54 -3.90 14.43
C SER A 22 20.74 -2.46 13.94
N ALA A 23 21.14 -1.55 14.85
CA ALA A 23 21.39 -0.15 14.51
C ALA A 23 22.47 -0.01 13.42
N THR A 24 23.48 -0.89 13.45
CA THR A 24 24.54 -0.96 12.43
C THR A 24 23.98 -1.31 11.06
N SER A 25 23.12 -2.34 10.96
CA SER A 25 22.48 -2.72 9.70
C SER A 25 21.52 -1.64 9.19
N LEU A 26 20.78 -0.96 10.07
CA LEU A 26 19.91 0.15 9.68
C LEU A 26 20.69 1.35 9.14
N ARG A 27 21.85 1.65 9.73
CA ARG A 27 22.76 2.71 9.24
C ARG A 27 23.30 2.37 7.85
N ALA A 28 23.80 1.15 7.67
CA ALA A 28 24.28 0.68 6.37
C ALA A 28 23.17 0.68 5.30
N ALA A 29 21.93 0.33 5.68
CA ALA A 29 20.77 0.43 4.79
C ALA A 29 20.43 1.88 4.42
N GLY A 30 20.60 2.82 5.36
CA GLY A 30 20.48 4.26 5.11
C GLY A 30 21.52 4.75 4.11
N GLU A 31 22.80 4.45 4.35
CA GLU A 31 23.91 4.82 3.46
C GLU A 31 23.74 4.25 2.04
N ALA A 32 23.31 2.99 1.92
CA ALA A 32 23.00 2.38 0.62
C ALA A 32 21.82 3.07 -0.07
N THR A 33 20.80 3.50 0.69
CA THR A 33 19.65 4.23 0.16
C THR A 33 20.03 5.62 -0.33
N ASP A 34 20.89 6.33 0.42
CA ASP A 34 21.41 7.63 0.03
C ASP A 34 22.24 7.53 -1.25
N ALA A 35 23.10 6.50 -1.36
CA ALA A 35 23.87 6.24 -2.58
C ALA A 35 22.97 5.99 -3.81
N VAL A 36 21.88 5.21 -3.65
CA VAL A 36 20.87 5.04 -4.71
C VAL A 36 20.21 6.38 -5.04
N GLY A 37 19.88 7.18 -4.03
CA GLY A 37 19.30 8.52 -4.23
C GLY A 37 20.19 9.45 -5.05
N GLU A 38 21.49 9.47 -4.78
CA GLU A 38 22.46 10.27 -5.55
C GLU A 38 22.62 9.78 -6.99
N LEU A 39 22.55 8.47 -7.23
CA LEU A 39 22.52 7.92 -8.60
C LEU A 39 21.28 8.36 -9.38
N ILE A 40 20.13 8.47 -8.72
CA ILE A 40 18.89 8.93 -9.36
C ILE A 40 18.95 10.43 -9.66
N LYS A 41 19.49 11.24 -8.74
CA LYS A 41 19.65 12.69 -8.96
C LYS A 41 20.64 13.02 -10.08
N SER A 42 21.61 12.14 -10.34
CA SER A 42 22.64 12.34 -11.36
C SER A 42 22.28 11.82 -12.75
N VAL A 43 21.07 11.27 -12.95
CA VAL A 43 20.63 10.81 -14.27
C VAL A 43 20.54 12.01 -15.23
N PRO A 44 21.25 12.01 -16.37
CA PRO A 44 21.28 13.15 -17.27
C PRO A 44 19.95 13.35 -18.01
N LEU A 45 19.75 14.59 -18.49
CA LEU A 45 18.64 14.94 -19.38
C LEU A 45 18.70 14.04 -20.64
N GLN A 46 17.59 13.38 -20.97
CA GLN A 46 17.48 12.51 -22.14
C GLN A 46 16.03 12.33 -22.56
N GLN A 47 15.79 11.73 -23.72
CA GLN A 47 14.42 11.41 -24.15
C GLN A 47 13.91 10.14 -23.46
N ALA A 48 12.67 10.20 -22.97
CA ALA A 48 11.89 9.03 -22.56
C ALA A 48 10.94 8.66 -23.71
N ALA A 49 11.12 7.45 -24.26
CA ALA A 49 10.41 7.00 -25.45
C ALA A 49 9.48 5.82 -25.10
N PRO A 50 8.25 5.77 -25.64
CA PRO A 50 7.24 4.77 -25.27
C PRO A 50 7.67 3.32 -25.54
N GLU A 51 8.62 3.12 -26.45
CA GLU A 51 9.18 1.81 -26.80
C GLU A 51 9.84 1.12 -25.61
N ALA A 52 10.31 1.88 -24.61
CA ALA A 52 10.95 1.34 -23.40
C ALA A 52 9.96 0.62 -22.45
N ALA A 53 8.65 0.76 -22.66
CA ALA A 53 7.60 0.09 -21.89
C ALA A 53 6.42 -0.33 -22.79
N SER A 54 6.72 -0.80 -24.00
CA SER A 54 5.70 -1.02 -25.05
C SER A 54 4.52 -1.90 -24.61
N GLY A 55 4.78 -3.06 -23.97
CA GLY A 55 3.71 -3.92 -23.44
C GLY A 55 2.81 -3.22 -22.44
N PHE A 56 3.38 -2.54 -21.45
CA PHE A 56 2.61 -1.75 -20.46
C PHE A 56 1.80 -0.62 -21.11
N VAL A 57 2.37 0.09 -22.09
CA VAL A 57 1.69 1.16 -22.83
C VAL A 57 0.50 0.61 -23.64
N ILE A 58 0.66 -0.55 -24.28
CA ILE A 58 -0.39 -1.23 -25.03
C ILE A 58 -1.52 -1.66 -24.09
N ASP A 59 -1.20 -2.25 -22.94
CA ASP A 59 -2.21 -2.74 -21.98
C ASP A 59 -3.01 -1.62 -21.31
N LEU A 60 -2.46 -0.40 -21.27
CA LEU A 60 -3.19 0.82 -20.88
C LEU A 60 -4.01 1.45 -22.02
N GLY A 61 -3.99 0.87 -23.22
CA GLY A 61 -4.73 1.35 -24.38
C GLY A 61 -4.11 2.58 -25.07
N LEU A 62 -2.78 2.75 -24.98
CA LEU A 62 -2.08 3.97 -25.39
C LEU A 62 -1.11 3.77 -26.57
N ALA A 63 -1.25 2.68 -27.32
CA ALA A 63 -0.34 2.34 -28.43
C ALA A 63 -0.22 3.45 -29.51
N ALA A 64 -1.30 4.21 -29.75
CA ALA A 64 -1.33 5.29 -30.75
C ALA A 64 -1.05 6.69 -30.17
N GLU A 65 -0.75 6.79 -28.87
CA GLU A 65 -0.62 8.06 -28.17
C GLU A 65 0.81 8.61 -28.20
N LYS A 66 0.92 9.94 -28.30
CA LYS A 66 2.21 10.63 -28.22
C LYS A 66 2.65 10.77 -26.77
N LEU A 67 3.39 9.78 -26.28
CA LEU A 67 3.83 9.70 -24.89
C LEU A 67 5.26 10.17 -24.64
N ALA A 68 6.06 10.40 -25.68
CA ALA A 68 7.46 10.81 -25.54
C ALA A 68 7.59 12.16 -24.81
N PHE A 69 8.62 12.27 -23.97
CA PHE A 69 8.94 13.51 -23.25
C PHE A 69 10.45 13.61 -22.94
N SER A 70 10.90 14.83 -22.65
CA SER A 70 12.27 15.06 -22.17
C SER A 70 12.35 14.77 -20.67
N PHE A 71 13.03 13.69 -20.30
CA PHE A 71 13.30 13.33 -18.91
C PHE A 71 14.15 14.41 -18.25
N ARG A 72 13.77 14.81 -17.05
CA ARG A 72 14.56 15.64 -16.13
C ARG A 72 14.84 14.90 -14.83
N PRO A 73 15.98 15.12 -14.17
CA PRO A 73 16.23 14.60 -12.82
C PRO A 73 15.09 14.97 -11.86
N PRO A 74 14.79 14.13 -10.86
CA PRO A 74 13.67 14.38 -9.96
C PRO A 74 13.88 15.65 -9.12
N GLU A 75 12.78 16.33 -8.82
CA GLU A 75 12.81 17.56 -8.01
C GLU A 75 13.20 17.27 -6.55
N VAL A 76 12.74 16.13 -6.04
CA VAL A 76 12.96 15.69 -4.66
C VAL A 76 13.21 14.19 -4.66
N VAL A 77 14.18 13.76 -3.86
CA VAL A 77 14.43 12.35 -3.55
C VAL A 77 14.51 12.24 -2.03
N ARG A 78 13.59 11.49 -1.42
CA ARG A 78 13.43 11.47 0.05
C ARG A 78 13.16 10.07 0.57
N LEU A 79 13.81 9.72 1.68
CA LEU A 79 13.53 8.50 2.43
C LEU A 79 12.15 8.56 3.11
N ALA A 80 11.39 7.47 3.05
CA ALA A 80 10.06 7.34 3.64
C ALA A 80 9.84 5.95 4.26
N GLY A 81 8.58 5.66 4.59
CA GLY A 81 8.15 4.36 5.06
C GLY A 81 8.70 4.01 6.44
N SER A 82 8.93 2.71 6.65
CA SER A 82 9.30 2.18 7.97
C SER A 82 10.67 2.64 8.46
N HIS A 83 11.58 2.96 7.54
CA HIS A 83 12.91 3.47 7.89
C HIS A 83 12.81 4.87 8.48
N ALA A 84 12.12 5.79 7.79
CA ALA A 84 11.85 7.14 8.31
C ALA A 84 11.04 7.14 9.61
N ALA A 85 10.11 6.18 9.78
CA ALA A 85 9.31 6.07 11.00
C ALA A 85 10.02 5.37 12.19
N GLY A 86 11.25 4.86 12.01
CA GLY A 86 11.96 4.10 13.05
C GLY A 86 11.30 2.77 13.42
N ALA A 87 10.55 2.17 12.49
CA ALA A 87 9.70 0.99 12.70
C ALA A 87 9.93 -0.08 11.62
N VAL A 88 11.17 -0.22 11.15
CA VAL A 88 11.61 -1.32 10.26
C VAL A 88 11.41 -2.65 10.98
N THR A 89 10.88 -3.64 10.26
CA THR A 89 10.49 -4.95 10.83
C THR A 89 10.89 -6.06 9.88
N ARG A 90 11.54 -7.11 10.40
CA ARG A 90 11.86 -8.36 9.67
C ARG A 90 10.59 -9.18 9.34
N PRO A 91 10.64 -10.09 8.36
CA PRO A 91 11.78 -10.44 7.49
C PRO A 91 11.93 -9.52 6.26
N ASP A 92 10.85 -8.92 5.77
CA ASP A 92 10.88 -8.02 4.61
C ASP A 92 11.36 -6.63 5.03
N VAL A 93 12.66 -6.39 4.83
CA VAL A 93 13.35 -5.15 5.14
C VAL A 93 13.72 -4.44 3.85
N ALA A 94 13.07 -3.31 3.61
CA ALA A 94 13.31 -2.43 2.48
C ALA A 94 13.30 -0.96 2.92
N ALA A 95 13.99 -0.12 2.16
CA ALA A 95 13.91 1.33 2.29
C ALA A 95 13.03 1.91 1.18
N ASP A 96 12.09 2.79 1.53
CA ASP A 96 11.24 3.45 0.56
C ASP A 96 11.85 4.81 0.19
N LEU A 97 12.04 5.04 -1.10
CA LEU A 97 12.58 6.29 -1.63
C LEU A 97 11.52 6.95 -2.51
N LEU A 98 10.95 8.04 -2.02
CA LEU A 98 10.02 8.87 -2.78
C LEU A 98 10.80 9.71 -3.79
N VAL A 99 10.37 9.66 -5.05
CA VAL A 99 11.00 10.35 -6.17
C VAL A 99 9.97 11.25 -6.84
N ARG A 100 10.08 12.56 -6.60
CA ARG A 100 9.13 13.53 -7.14
C ARG A 100 9.39 13.77 -8.62
N LEU A 101 8.40 13.40 -9.40
CA LEU A 101 8.38 13.56 -10.84
C LEU A 101 8.31 15.06 -11.20
N PRO A 102 9.23 15.59 -12.03
CA PRO A 102 9.22 17.00 -12.42
C PRO A 102 8.00 17.34 -13.27
N LYS A 103 7.30 18.42 -12.95
CA LYS A 103 6.08 18.83 -13.67
C LYS A 103 6.33 19.06 -15.17
N GLU A 104 7.54 19.44 -15.57
CA GLU A 104 7.90 19.71 -16.97
C GLU A 104 7.93 18.44 -17.84
N CYS A 105 7.92 17.25 -17.23
CA CYS A 105 7.79 15.98 -17.96
C CYS A 105 6.33 15.70 -18.38
N PHE A 106 5.36 16.46 -17.87
CA PHE A 106 3.93 16.18 -18.00
C PHE A 106 3.19 17.35 -18.64
N HIS A 107 2.12 17.00 -19.36
CA HIS A 107 1.14 17.94 -19.86
C HIS A 107 -0.02 18.06 -18.84
N GLU A 108 -0.65 19.23 -18.75
CA GLU A 108 -1.74 19.52 -17.81
C GLU A 108 -2.94 18.54 -17.88
N LYS A 109 -3.09 17.83 -18.99
CA LYS A 109 -4.17 16.85 -19.27
C LYS A 109 -3.73 15.39 -19.16
N ASP A 110 -2.51 15.12 -18.74
CA ASP A 110 -2.01 13.74 -18.61
C ASP A 110 -2.74 12.95 -17.52
N PHE A 111 -3.54 13.61 -16.66
CA PHE A 111 -4.47 12.91 -15.77
C PHE A 111 -5.55 12.11 -16.53
N LEU A 112 -5.75 12.32 -17.83
CA LEU A 112 -6.74 11.61 -18.65
C LEU A 112 -6.17 10.31 -19.26
N ASN A 113 -7.00 9.26 -19.24
CA ASN A 113 -6.80 8.00 -19.95
C ASN A 113 -5.42 7.39 -19.71
N HIS A 114 -5.01 7.22 -18.46
CA HIS A 114 -3.75 6.56 -18.08
C HIS A 114 -2.45 7.20 -18.60
N ARG A 115 -2.48 8.38 -19.25
CA ARG A 115 -1.27 9.05 -19.77
C ARG A 115 -0.26 9.32 -18.66
N TYR A 116 -0.73 9.76 -17.51
CA TYR A 116 0.07 9.95 -16.30
C TYR A 116 0.77 8.64 -15.88
N HIS A 117 0.03 7.54 -15.78
CA HIS A 117 0.57 6.23 -15.38
C HIS A 117 1.61 5.71 -16.38
N ALA A 118 1.37 5.89 -17.68
CA ALA A 118 2.35 5.54 -18.71
C ALA A 118 3.62 6.39 -18.62
N LYS A 119 3.51 7.73 -18.53
CA LYS A 119 4.67 8.61 -18.38
C LYS A 119 5.43 8.38 -17.07
N ARG A 120 4.72 8.10 -15.99
CA ARG A 120 5.28 7.67 -14.70
C ARG A 120 6.12 6.40 -14.86
N CYS A 121 5.64 5.42 -15.62
CA CYS A 121 6.39 4.20 -15.94
C CYS A 121 7.62 4.49 -16.82
N LEU A 122 7.48 5.29 -17.86
CA LEU A 122 8.58 5.67 -18.75
C LEU A 122 9.68 6.44 -18.01
N TYR A 123 9.30 7.28 -17.04
CA TYR A 123 10.26 7.95 -16.16
C TYR A 123 11.10 6.94 -15.36
N LEU A 124 10.47 5.89 -14.83
CA LEU A 124 11.18 4.79 -14.17
C LEU A 124 12.06 4.00 -15.14
N CYS A 125 11.69 3.82 -16.40
CA CYS A 125 12.54 3.13 -17.40
C CYS A 125 13.86 3.88 -17.62
N VAL A 126 13.83 5.22 -17.64
CA VAL A 126 15.04 6.05 -17.74
C VAL A 126 15.92 5.88 -16.50
N ILE A 127 15.32 5.91 -15.30
CA ILE A 127 16.04 5.68 -14.04
C ILE A 127 16.66 4.27 -14.00
N GLU A 128 15.89 3.24 -14.36
CA GLU A 128 16.33 1.86 -14.39
C GLU A 128 17.57 1.68 -15.26
N LYS A 129 17.56 2.23 -16.47
CA LYS A 129 18.70 2.15 -17.41
C LYS A 129 19.98 2.72 -16.80
N SER A 130 19.88 3.87 -16.11
CA SER A 130 21.03 4.48 -15.42
C SER A 130 21.51 3.61 -14.26
N LEU A 131 20.60 3.15 -13.40
CA LEU A 131 20.93 2.33 -12.23
C LEU A 131 21.58 1.01 -12.62
N ARG A 132 21.10 0.33 -13.67
CA ARG A 132 21.69 -0.92 -14.18
C ARG A 132 23.13 -0.75 -14.70
N SER A 133 23.52 0.47 -15.05
CA SER A 133 24.86 0.78 -15.55
C SER A 133 25.85 1.07 -14.42
N SER A 134 25.38 1.24 -13.18
CA SER A 134 26.21 1.57 -12.03
C SER A 134 26.78 0.32 -11.35
N PRO A 135 28.09 0.27 -11.04
CA PRO A 135 28.68 -0.86 -10.32
C PRO A 135 28.21 -0.96 -8.86
N LEU A 136 27.56 0.09 -8.34
CA LEU A 136 26.98 0.10 -6.99
C LEU A 136 25.69 -0.71 -6.89
N ILE A 137 25.11 -1.12 -8.03
CA ILE A 137 23.81 -1.79 -8.11
C ILE A 137 24.00 -3.21 -8.63
N ARG A 138 23.58 -4.21 -7.85
CA ARG A 138 23.61 -5.62 -8.27
C ARG A 138 22.49 -5.96 -9.23
N LYS A 139 21.27 -5.53 -8.89
CA LYS A 139 20.05 -5.90 -9.62
C LYS A 139 19.02 -4.79 -9.49
N VAL A 140 18.27 -4.58 -10.57
CA VAL A 140 17.01 -3.84 -10.54
C VAL A 140 15.90 -4.78 -10.97
N SER A 141 14.78 -4.77 -10.28
CA SER A 141 13.57 -5.53 -10.66
C SER A 141 12.34 -4.66 -10.58
N TRP A 142 11.37 -4.92 -11.46
CA TRP A 142 10.08 -4.26 -11.44
C TRP A 142 9.13 -4.95 -10.46
N SER A 143 8.26 -4.14 -9.87
CA SER A 143 7.14 -4.55 -9.02
C SER A 143 6.00 -3.53 -9.17
N THR A 144 4.95 -3.64 -8.36
CA THR A 144 3.82 -2.72 -8.30
C THR A 144 3.68 -2.11 -6.91
N PHE A 145 3.28 -0.84 -6.83
CA PHE A 145 3.03 -0.20 -5.55
C PHE A 145 1.70 -0.71 -4.98
N GLN A 146 1.75 -1.50 -3.91
CA GLN A 146 0.56 -2.06 -3.24
C GLN A 146 -0.34 -2.90 -4.18
N ASP A 147 0.27 -3.68 -5.07
CA ASP A 147 -0.41 -4.47 -6.13
C ASP A 147 -1.37 -3.66 -7.01
N GLU A 148 -1.12 -2.35 -7.15
CA GLU A 148 -1.80 -1.50 -8.12
C GLU A 148 -1.09 -1.59 -9.47
N ALA A 149 -1.75 -2.19 -10.45
CA ALA A 149 -1.22 -2.44 -11.78
C ALA A 149 -0.69 -1.18 -12.46
N ARG A 150 -1.42 -0.07 -12.28
CA ARG A 150 -1.10 1.20 -12.93
C ARG A 150 0.13 1.89 -12.34
N LYS A 151 0.64 1.40 -11.21
CA LYS A 151 1.69 2.06 -10.42
C LYS A 151 2.94 1.18 -10.29
N PRO A 152 3.67 0.93 -11.40
CA PRO A 152 4.92 0.18 -11.33
C PRO A 152 5.95 0.89 -10.45
N VAL A 153 6.81 0.12 -9.78
CA VAL A 153 7.92 0.61 -8.95
C VAL A 153 9.18 -0.19 -9.25
N LEU A 154 10.33 0.35 -8.90
CA LEU A 154 11.61 -0.36 -9.00
C LEU A 154 12.05 -0.83 -7.61
N HIS A 155 12.48 -2.08 -7.51
CA HIS A 155 13.26 -2.58 -6.39
C HIS A 155 14.72 -2.63 -6.83
N VAL A 156 15.58 -1.92 -6.11
CA VAL A 156 16.99 -1.74 -6.42
C VAL A 156 17.80 -2.43 -5.34
N TYR A 157 18.58 -3.44 -5.73
CA TYR A 157 19.41 -4.21 -4.83
C TYR A 157 20.84 -3.68 -4.92
N PRO A 158 21.39 -3.09 -3.83
CA PRO A 158 22.79 -2.65 -3.80
C PRO A 158 23.76 -3.80 -4.06
N ALA A 159 24.94 -3.48 -4.59
CA ALA A 159 26.04 -4.42 -4.82
C ALA A 159 26.62 -4.97 -3.51
N THR A 160 26.77 -4.10 -2.52
CA THR A 160 27.25 -4.48 -1.19
C THR A 160 26.11 -5.10 -0.39
N GLU A 161 26.28 -6.36 0.01
CA GLU A 161 25.35 -6.99 0.95
C GLU A 161 25.48 -6.39 2.34
N ILE A 162 24.34 -6.19 3.01
CA ILE A 162 24.29 -5.62 4.35
C ILE A 162 24.15 -6.77 5.34
N ALA A 163 25.06 -6.82 6.33
CA ALA A 163 25.02 -7.82 7.39
C ALA A 163 23.63 -7.85 8.07
N GLU A 164 23.14 -9.06 8.34
CA GLU A 164 21.81 -9.34 8.91
C GLU A 164 20.59 -8.97 8.03
N LEU A 165 20.80 -8.40 6.83
CA LEU A 165 19.73 -7.99 5.91
C LEU A 165 19.92 -8.60 4.50
N PRO A 166 19.92 -9.95 4.39
CA PRO A 166 20.00 -10.60 3.09
C PRO A 166 18.81 -10.20 2.23
N GLY A 167 19.08 -9.82 0.98
CA GLY A 167 18.02 -9.41 0.05
C GLY A 167 17.44 -8.01 0.30
N PHE A 168 18.09 -7.17 1.10
CA PHE A 168 17.74 -5.75 1.22
C PHE A 168 17.62 -5.08 -0.16
N TYR A 169 16.58 -4.26 -0.32
CA TYR A 169 16.37 -3.45 -1.51
C TYR A 169 15.86 -2.05 -1.15
N VAL A 170 16.15 -1.11 -2.03
CA VAL A 170 15.58 0.23 -2.05
C VAL A 170 14.42 0.23 -3.04
N ARG A 171 13.22 0.57 -2.58
CA ARG A 171 12.04 0.69 -3.42
C ARG A 171 11.86 2.14 -3.87
N ILE A 172 11.98 2.36 -5.16
CA ILE A 172 11.77 3.68 -5.78
C ILE A 172 10.28 3.86 -6.06
N ILE A 173 9.68 4.85 -5.41
CA ILE A 173 8.25 5.16 -5.48
C ILE A 173 8.09 6.56 -6.08
N PRO A 174 7.63 6.69 -7.33
CA PRO A 174 7.30 7.98 -7.91
C PRO A 174 6.21 8.72 -7.13
N THR A 175 6.39 10.03 -6.94
CA THR A 175 5.41 10.97 -6.38
C THR A 175 5.17 12.14 -7.35
N ALA A 176 4.04 12.83 -7.20
CA ALA A 176 3.61 13.84 -8.17
C ALA A 176 2.96 15.06 -7.47
N SER A 177 3.57 15.55 -6.39
CA SER A 177 3.01 16.67 -5.63
C SER A 177 2.68 17.87 -6.53
N SER A 178 1.44 18.36 -6.39
CA SER A 178 0.91 19.52 -7.14
C SER A 178 0.96 19.41 -8.67
N LEU A 179 0.96 18.19 -9.22
CA LEU A 179 1.06 17.99 -10.68
C LEU A 179 -0.21 18.37 -11.45
N PHE A 180 -1.39 18.13 -10.86
CA PHE A 180 -2.69 18.37 -11.49
C PHE A 180 -3.63 19.18 -10.60
N ASP A 181 -4.61 19.84 -11.21
CA ASP A 181 -5.69 20.50 -10.49
C ASP A 181 -6.61 19.47 -9.81
N LEU A 182 -6.75 19.58 -8.49
CA LEU A 182 -7.59 18.71 -7.66
C LEU A 182 -9.05 18.65 -8.13
N SER A 183 -9.57 19.74 -8.70
CA SER A 183 -10.95 19.80 -9.22
C SER A 183 -11.20 18.83 -10.38
N LYS A 184 -10.13 18.45 -11.10
CA LYS A 184 -10.16 17.49 -12.21
C LYS A 184 -10.12 16.04 -11.73
N LEU A 185 -9.64 15.81 -10.51
CA LEU A 185 -9.50 14.47 -9.91
C LEU A 185 -10.59 14.19 -8.86
N ASN A 186 -11.65 15.00 -8.81
CA ASN A 186 -12.71 14.81 -7.83
C ASN A 186 -13.34 13.40 -7.92
N LEU A 187 -13.38 12.71 -6.78
CA LEU A 187 -13.80 11.30 -6.68
C LEU A 187 -15.29 11.08 -6.91
N SER A 188 -16.14 12.11 -6.82
CA SER A 188 -17.60 11.95 -6.93
C SER A 188 -18.16 12.31 -8.30
N THR A 189 -17.47 13.15 -9.07
CA THR A 189 -18.04 13.75 -10.28
C THR A 189 -17.20 13.53 -11.53
N ARG A 190 -15.91 13.21 -11.41
CA ARG A 190 -15.00 13.23 -12.56
C ARG A 190 -14.78 11.82 -13.12
N ASN A 191 -15.06 11.68 -14.40
CA ASN A 191 -14.56 10.61 -15.24
C ASN A 191 -13.24 11.06 -15.89
N ASN A 192 -12.16 10.30 -15.64
CA ASN A 192 -10.87 10.52 -16.29
C ASN A 192 -10.40 9.31 -17.10
N VAL A 193 -11.24 8.27 -17.20
CA VAL A 193 -11.04 7.14 -18.11
C VAL A 193 -12.26 7.10 -19.03
N ARG A 194 -12.13 7.69 -20.22
CA ARG A 194 -13.26 7.91 -21.13
C ARG A 194 -13.92 6.62 -21.63
N ALA A 195 -13.17 5.52 -21.66
CA ALA A 195 -13.70 4.20 -21.99
C ALA A 195 -14.66 3.67 -20.91
N TYR A 196 -14.57 4.19 -19.67
CA TYR A 196 -15.44 3.78 -18.56
C TYR A 196 -16.80 4.48 -18.65
N THR A 197 -17.73 3.81 -19.33
CA THR A 197 -19.08 4.30 -19.57
C THR A 197 -20.10 3.23 -19.21
N LYS A 198 -21.30 3.66 -18.82
CA LYS A 198 -22.45 2.77 -18.59
C LYS A 198 -23.65 3.34 -19.34
N ASP A 199 -24.26 2.53 -20.20
CA ASP A 199 -25.40 2.94 -21.04
C ASP A 199 -25.12 4.20 -21.88
N GLY A 200 -23.88 4.35 -22.36
CA GLY A 200 -23.41 5.53 -23.11
C GLY A 200 -23.12 6.78 -22.25
N ILE A 201 -23.28 6.69 -20.93
CA ILE A 201 -23.05 7.79 -19.99
C ILE A 201 -21.71 7.57 -19.25
N ASN A 202 -20.85 8.59 -19.29
CA ASN A 202 -19.58 8.61 -18.55
C ASN A 202 -19.85 8.52 -17.04
N GLN A 203 -19.29 7.49 -16.41
CA GLN A 203 -19.39 7.30 -14.96
C GLN A 203 -18.17 7.91 -14.26
N PRO A 204 -18.28 8.45 -13.03
CA PRO A 204 -17.11 8.85 -12.25
C PRO A 204 -16.10 7.70 -12.12
N THR A 205 -14.81 8.04 -12.11
CA THR A 205 -13.70 7.07 -12.00
C THR A 205 -12.93 7.27 -10.68
N PRO A 206 -13.55 7.00 -9.52
CA PRO A 206 -12.98 7.27 -8.21
C PRO A 206 -11.69 6.50 -7.92
N ARG A 207 -11.57 5.22 -8.30
CA ARG A 207 -10.36 4.42 -8.03
C ARG A 207 -9.19 4.89 -8.88
N TYR A 208 -9.46 5.18 -10.16
CA TYR A 208 -8.46 5.78 -11.04
C TYR A 208 -8.00 7.15 -10.51
N ASN A 209 -8.94 8.03 -10.15
CA ASN A 209 -8.61 9.36 -9.63
C ASN A 209 -7.83 9.25 -8.32
N ASN A 210 -8.24 8.36 -7.41
CA ASN A 210 -7.55 8.12 -6.14
C ASN A 210 -6.13 7.59 -6.35
N SER A 211 -5.87 6.81 -7.40
CA SER A 211 -4.51 6.33 -7.72
C SER A 211 -3.51 7.46 -8.01
N ILE A 212 -3.98 8.53 -8.69
CA ILE A 212 -3.19 9.74 -8.99
C ILE A 212 -3.08 10.62 -7.75
N LEU A 213 -4.19 10.84 -7.04
CA LEU A 213 -4.20 11.61 -5.81
C LEU A 213 -3.28 11.00 -4.74
N GLU A 214 -3.21 9.67 -4.66
CA GLU A 214 -2.27 8.98 -3.77
C GLU A 214 -0.82 9.41 -4.06
N ASP A 215 -0.38 9.50 -5.33
CA ASP A 215 0.97 9.97 -5.65
C ASP A 215 1.16 11.48 -5.42
N MET A 216 0.11 12.30 -5.56
CA MET A 216 0.17 13.73 -5.28
C MET A 216 0.37 14.04 -3.80
N PHE A 217 -0.28 13.27 -2.92
CA PHE A 217 -0.28 13.49 -1.47
C PHE A 217 0.59 12.50 -0.67
N LEU A 218 1.27 11.56 -1.33
CA LEU A 218 2.09 10.55 -0.63
C LEU A 218 3.18 11.20 0.24
N GLU A 219 3.82 12.26 -0.26
CA GLU A 219 4.89 12.96 0.46
C GLU A 219 4.39 13.64 1.74
N GLU A 220 3.27 14.37 1.66
CA GLU A 220 2.63 15.02 2.81
C GLU A 220 2.20 13.99 3.85
N ASN A 221 1.56 12.91 3.42
CA ASN A 221 1.14 11.84 4.31
C ASN A 221 2.33 11.12 4.96
N ALA A 222 3.42 10.90 4.22
CA ALA A 222 4.64 10.27 4.75
C ALA A 222 5.32 11.17 5.79
N GLU A 223 5.37 12.49 5.56
CA GLU A 223 5.92 13.47 6.49
C GLU A 223 5.09 13.56 7.78
N TYR A 224 3.76 13.64 7.66
CA TYR A 224 2.87 13.67 8.81
C TYR A 224 2.95 12.38 9.64
N THR A 225 2.94 11.22 8.97
CA THR A 225 3.09 9.92 9.64
C THR A 225 4.45 9.85 10.32
N GLY A 226 5.54 10.11 9.60
CA GLY A 226 6.91 10.04 10.12
C GLY A 226 7.13 10.93 11.34
N SER A 227 6.67 12.19 11.29
CA SER A 227 6.80 13.14 12.41
C SER A 227 6.03 12.71 13.65
N THR A 228 4.88 12.04 13.50
CA THR A 228 4.13 11.45 14.63
C THR A 228 4.93 10.37 15.34
N PHE A 229 5.66 9.54 14.59
CA PHE A 229 6.47 8.45 15.15
C PHE A 229 7.87 8.88 15.64
N ALA A 230 8.48 9.90 15.05
CA ALA A 230 9.91 10.24 15.21
C ALA A 230 10.40 10.34 16.67
N ASN A 231 9.54 10.73 17.60
CA ASN A 231 9.86 10.90 19.03
C ASN A 231 8.93 10.12 19.96
N TRP A 232 8.46 8.95 19.51
CA TRP A 232 7.54 8.13 20.30
C TRP A 232 7.88 6.64 20.20
N LYS A 233 8.95 6.26 20.90
CA LYS A 233 9.49 4.87 20.91
C LYS A 233 8.42 3.81 21.16
N THR A 234 7.56 4.01 22.16
CA THR A 234 6.48 3.06 22.51
C THR A 234 5.49 2.86 21.36
N LEU A 235 5.17 3.92 20.61
CA LEU A 235 4.30 3.84 19.43
C LEU A 235 5.00 3.11 18.27
N GLN A 236 6.29 3.37 18.07
CA GLN A 236 7.10 2.63 17.09
C GLN A 236 7.16 1.13 17.43
N GLU A 237 7.33 0.78 18.70
CA GLU A 237 7.34 -0.62 19.17
C GLU A 237 5.99 -1.28 18.95
N ALA A 238 4.89 -0.60 19.25
CA ALA A 238 3.55 -1.12 19.01
C ALA A 238 3.27 -1.33 17.51
N LEU A 239 3.74 -0.43 16.66
CA LEU A 239 3.68 -0.59 15.20
C LEU A 239 4.47 -1.83 14.74
N VAL A 240 5.64 -2.10 15.32
CA VAL A 240 6.41 -3.32 15.04
C VAL A 240 5.61 -4.56 15.45
N LEU A 241 5.03 -4.59 16.65
CA LEU A 241 4.20 -5.74 17.09
C LEU A 241 2.99 -5.96 16.18
N LEU A 242 2.31 -4.90 15.76
CA LEU A 242 1.17 -4.99 14.84
C LEU A 242 1.58 -5.50 13.46
N LYS A 243 2.76 -5.08 12.95
CA LYS A 243 3.31 -5.62 11.70
C LYS A 243 3.65 -7.10 11.83
N VAL A 244 4.27 -7.52 12.94
CA VAL A 244 4.55 -8.95 13.19
C VAL A 244 3.24 -9.74 13.24
N TRP A 245 2.27 -9.30 14.06
CA TRP A 245 0.95 -9.93 14.17
C TRP A 245 0.25 -10.08 12.82
N ALA A 246 0.19 -9.01 12.03
CA ALA A 246 -0.47 -9.03 10.73
C ALA A 246 0.29 -9.94 9.74
N ARG A 247 1.63 -9.90 9.71
CA ARG A 247 2.44 -10.76 8.83
C ARG A 247 2.31 -12.25 9.16
N GLN A 248 2.04 -12.59 10.41
CA GLN A 248 1.71 -13.97 10.78
C GLN A 248 0.34 -14.43 10.25
N ARG A 249 -0.51 -13.51 9.77
CA ARG A 249 -1.83 -13.80 9.19
C ARG A 249 -1.89 -13.30 7.76
N THR A 250 -1.31 -14.07 6.85
CA THR A 250 -1.05 -13.62 5.46
C THR A 250 -2.31 -13.18 4.70
N SER A 251 -3.50 -13.64 5.09
CA SER A 251 -4.78 -13.25 4.50
C SER A 251 -5.27 -11.85 4.85
N ILE A 252 -4.80 -11.28 5.95
CA ILE A 252 -5.09 -9.89 6.36
C ILE A 252 -3.90 -8.96 6.15
N TYR A 253 -2.70 -9.48 5.89
CA TYR A 253 -1.53 -8.72 5.43
C TYR A 253 -1.39 -8.85 3.91
N SER A 254 -2.37 -8.30 3.21
CA SER A 254 -2.54 -8.38 1.76
C SER A 254 -2.86 -6.99 1.21
N HIS A 255 -2.72 -6.83 -0.11
CA HIS A 255 -2.98 -5.56 -0.79
C HIS A 255 -4.42 -5.04 -0.64
N ASP A 256 -5.39 -5.93 -0.35
CA ASP A 256 -6.82 -5.63 -0.19
C ASP A 256 -7.24 -5.56 1.27
N CYS A 257 -6.27 -5.58 2.19
CA CYS A 257 -6.47 -5.50 3.62
C CYS A 257 -5.45 -4.56 4.27
N LEU A 258 -4.72 -5.02 5.30
CA LEU A 258 -3.70 -4.25 5.97
C LEU A 258 -2.35 -4.39 5.26
N ASN A 259 -1.60 -3.29 5.30
CA ASN A 259 -0.18 -3.27 5.06
C ASN A 259 0.49 -2.41 6.14
N GLY A 260 1.84 -2.37 6.15
CA GLY A 260 2.58 -1.61 7.16
C GLY A 260 2.24 -0.11 7.19
N TYR A 261 1.89 0.48 6.05
CA TYR A 261 1.53 1.89 5.94
C TYR A 261 0.12 2.17 6.50
N LEU A 262 -0.89 1.36 6.16
CA LEU A 262 -2.25 1.49 6.71
C LEU A 262 -2.29 1.31 8.22
N ILE A 263 -1.54 0.34 8.77
CA ILE A 263 -1.41 0.18 10.22
C ILE A 263 -0.82 1.45 10.85
N SER A 264 0.20 2.05 10.21
CA SER A 264 0.83 3.28 10.69
C SER A 264 -0.16 4.47 10.67
N ALA A 265 -0.90 4.62 9.57
CA ALA A 265 -1.90 5.68 9.42
C ALA A 265 -3.06 5.56 10.43
N ILE A 266 -3.51 4.33 10.72
CA ILE A 266 -4.56 4.08 11.72
C ILE A 266 -4.04 4.36 13.13
N LEU A 267 -2.80 3.99 13.45
CA LEU A 267 -2.20 4.37 14.73
C LEU A 267 -2.12 5.90 14.88
N VAL A 268 -1.69 6.62 13.85
CA VAL A 268 -1.69 8.08 13.84
C VAL A 268 -3.09 8.61 14.13
N PHE A 269 -4.12 8.15 13.41
CA PHE A 269 -5.52 8.52 13.65
C PHE A 269 -5.93 8.33 15.12
N LEU A 270 -5.59 7.21 15.73
CA LEU A 270 -5.94 6.89 17.12
C LEU A 270 -5.25 7.79 18.16
N THR A 271 -4.19 8.51 17.78
CA THR A 271 -3.55 9.51 18.65
C THR A 271 -4.22 10.89 18.55
N MET A 272 -5.06 11.11 17.54
CA MET A 272 -5.70 12.40 17.25
C MET A 272 -7.05 12.55 17.96
N ASP A 273 -7.47 13.79 18.15
CA ASP A 273 -8.80 14.13 18.70
C ASP A 273 -9.94 13.56 17.85
N SER A 274 -9.78 13.53 16.52
CA SER A 274 -10.70 12.91 15.57
C SER A 274 -10.83 11.39 15.74
N GLY A 275 -9.78 10.73 16.23
CA GLY A 275 -9.78 9.33 16.65
C GLY A 275 -10.08 9.14 18.13
N GLY A 276 -10.54 10.19 18.83
CA GLY A 276 -10.90 10.15 20.25
C GLY A 276 -9.72 10.16 21.22
N SER A 277 -8.50 10.42 20.73
CA SER A 277 -7.26 10.39 21.52
C SER A 277 -7.09 9.08 22.32
N ILE A 278 -7.49 7.98 21.69
CA ILE A 278 -7.53 6.64 22.29
C ILE A 278 -6.12 6.19 22.68
N ILE A 279 -5.11 6.53 21.87
CA ILE A 279 -3.70 6.26 22.16
C ILE A 279 -3.03 7.53 22.68
N ASN A 280 -2.35 7.43 23.83
CA ASN A 280 -1.61 8.54 24.43
C ASN A 280 -0.24 8.08 24.96
N ARG A 281 0.61 9.04 25.33
CA ARG A 281 2.02 8.81 25.69
C ARG A 281 2.25 8.07 27.01
N SER A 282 1.24 7.91 27.89
CA SER A 282 1.40 7.15 29.14
C SER A 282 1.20 5.65 28.95
N MET A 283 0.66 5.23 27.81
CA MET A 283 0.40 3.82 27.53
C MET A 283 1.68 3.04 27.24
N THR A 284 1.72 1.77 27.64
CA THR A 284 2.78 0.83 27.30
C THR A 284 2.59 0.25 25.89
N THR A 285 3.65 -0.32 25.31
CA THR A 285 3.62 -0.97 23.99
C THR A 285 2.50 -2.02 23.88
N ARG A 286 2.33 -2.84 24.93
CA ARG A 286 1.28 -3.87 25.01
C ARG A 286 -0.13 -3.27 25.08
N GLN A 287 -0.31 -2.18 25.82
CA GLN A 287 -1.59 -1.47 25.89
C GLN A 287 -1.98 -0.87 24.55
N ILE A 288 -1.02 -0.23 23.85
CA ILE A 288 -1.24 0.32 22.51
C ILE A 288 -1.62 -0.80 21.53
N PHE A 289 -0.89 -1.92 21.55
CA PHE A 289 -1.22 -3.09 20.74
C PHE A 289 -2.66 -3.57 20.98
N ARG A 290 -3.03 -3.82 22.25
CA ARG A 290 -4.38 -4.32 22.59
C ARG A 290 -5.47 -3.35 22.17
N VAL A 291 -5.26 -2.05 22.36
CA VAL A 291 -6.21 -1.01 21.96
C VAL A 291 -6.38 -0.94 20.45
N ALA A 292 -5.29 -1.06 19.67
CA ALA A 292 -5.37 -1.12 18.21
C ALA A 292 -6.13 -2.37 17.73
N ILE A 293 -5.86 -3.54 18.32
CA ILE A 293 -6.62 -4.77 18.03
C ILE A 293 -8.11 -4.59 18.35
N ASN A 294 -8.44 -4.01 19.51
CA ASN A 294 -9.83 -3.74 19.86
C ASN A 294 -10.51 -2.77 18.89
N PHE A 295 -9.77 -1.77 18.41
CA PHE A 295 -10.26 -0.86 17.39
C PHE A 295 -10.55 -1.57 16.06
N PHE A 296 -9.68 -2.48 15.61
CA PHE A 296 -9.94 -3.30 14.42
C PHE A 296 -11.19 -4.17 14.60
N ALA A 297 -11.33 -4.84 15.74
CA ALA A 297 -12.42 -5.78 15.99
C ALA A 297 -13.80 -5.11 16.00
N THR A 298 -13.99 -4.05 16.80
CA THR A 298 -15.35 -3.63 17.20
C THR A 298 -15.64 -2.13 17.08
N SER A 299 -14.73 -1.32 16.55
CA SER A 299 -14.93 0.14 16.53
C SER A 299 -16.11 0.56 15.65
N LYS A 300 -17.04 1.34 16.21
CA LYS A 300 -18.12 1.99 15.45
C LYS A 300 -17.64 3.18 14.62
N MET A 301 -16.36 3.57 14.71
CA MET A 301 -15.81 4.65 13.90
C MET A 301 -15.67 4.27 12.43
N TRP A 302 -15.50 2.98 12.12
CA TRP A 302 -15.40 2.48 10.74
C TRP A 302 -16.61 2.86 9.89
N SER A 303 -17.82 2.74 10.45
CA SER A 303 -19.07 3.11 9.74
C SER A 303 -19.24 4.62 9.52
N LYS A 304 -18.39 5.45 10.15
CA LYS A 304 -18.39 6.91 10.00
C LYS A 304 -17.25 7.40 9.10
N GLY A 305 -16.37 6.50 8.65
CA GLY A 305 -15.12 6.83 7.97
C GLY A 305 -14.08 7.38 8.94
N LEU A 306 -12.83 6.97 8.77
CA LEU A 306 -11.70 7.49 9.53
C LEU A 306 -11.17 8.74 8.82
N VAL A 307 -10.88 9.81 9.55
CA VAL A 307 -10.37 11.07 8.98
C VAL A 307 -9.12 11.48 9.74
N ILE A 308 -7.97 11.40 9.09
CA ILE A 308 -6.65 11.69 9.68
C ILE A 308 -6.39 13.21 9.67
N GLN A 309 -7.29 13.96 10.28
CA GLN A 309 -7.17 15.41 10.43
C GLN A 309 -7.60 15.81 11.83
N PRO A 310 -6.93 16.80 12.46
CA PRO A 310 -7.41 17.36 13.71
C PRO A 310 -8.82 17.91 13.53
N MET A 311 -9.72 17.76 14.50
CA MET A 311 -11.12 18.18 14.33
C MET A 311 -11.24 19.67 13.93
N LYS A 312 -10.37 20.52 14.50
CA LYS A 312 -10.32 21.98 14.21
C LYS A 312 -9.76 22.33 12.83
N LYS A 313 -9.02 21.43 12.19
CA LYS A 313 -8.38 21.63 10.88
C LYS A 313 -9.00 20.77 9.79
N ARG A 314 -10.21 20.25 10.02
CA ARG A 314 -10.88 19.36 9.09
C ARG A 314 -11.21 20.08 7.79
N THR A 315 -10.70 19.57 6.66
CA THR A 315 -10.95 20.13 5.32
C THR A 315 -12.05 19.37 4.59
N ILE A 316 -12.18 18.06 4.81
CA ILE A 316 -13.21 17.25 4.18
C ILE A 316 -14.60 17.52 4.79
N SER A 317 -15.61 17.73 3.93
CA SER A 317 -16.99 17.95 4.35
C SER A 317 -17.69 16.64 4.76
N LYS A 318 -18.83 16.75 5.45
CA LYS A 318 -19.64 15.56 5.81
C LYS A 318 -20.13 14.82 4.57
N GLU A 319 -20.48 15.56 3.53
CA GLU A 319 -20.93 15.04 2.24
C GLU A 319 -19.77 14.33 1.53
N GLY A 320 -18.55 14.86 1.63
CA GLY A 320 -17.34 14.20 1.14
C GLY A 320 -17.10 12.85 1.80
N ILE A 321 -17.21 12.79 3.14
CA ILE A 321 -17.09 11.53 3.90
C ILE A 321 -18.19 10.54 3.50
N ALA A 322 -19.44 11.00 3.41
CA ALA A 322 -20.57 10.17 3.00
C ALA A 322 -20.36 9.60 1.58
N HIS A 323 -19.78 10.39 0.67
CA HIS A 323 -19.44 9.92 -0.67
C HIS A 323 -18.35 8.86 -0.66
N LEU A 324 -17.29 9.03 0.16
CA LEU A 324 -16.25 8.00 0.32
C LEU A 324 -16.85 6.67 0.79
N LEU A 325 -17.70 6.71 1.82
CA LEU A 325 -18.38 5.52 2.37
C LEU A 325 -19.36 4.88 1.39
N LYS A 326 -19.92 5.65 0.46
CA LYS A 326 -20.77 5.12 -0.62
C LYS A 326 -19.95 4.47 -1.74
N THR A 327 -18.73 4.96 -1.97
CA THR A 327 -17.90 4.60 -3.13
C THR A 327 -16.94 3.45 -2.85
N PHE A 328 -16.42 3.39 -1.63
CA PHE A 328 -15.41 2.42 -1.19
C PHE A 328 -15.93 1.58 -0.03
N ASP A 329 -15.48 0.33 0.07
CA ASP A 329 -15.87 -0.57 1.14
C ASP A 329 -15.39 -0.10 2.51
N VAL A 330 -14.22 0.56 2.54
CA VAL A 330 -13.64 1.17 3.74
C VAL A 330 -13.13 2.57 3.39
N ALA A 331 -13.40 3.54 4.27
CA ALA A 331 -12.98 4.93 4.11
C ALA A 331 -11.98 5.32 5.20
N ILE A 332 -10.73 5.56 4.78
CA ILE A 332 -9.67 6.17 5.59
C ILE A 332 -9.19 7.41 4.84
N CYS A 333 -9.78 8.55 5.15
CA CYS A 333 -9.42 9.83 4.56
C CYS A 333 -8.09 10.32 5.14
N ASP A 334 -7.16 10.64 4.25
CA ASP A 334 -5.79 11.04 4.54
C ASP A 334 -5.67 12.44 5.19
N VAL A 335 -4.43 12.91 5.39
CA VAL A 335 -4.18 14.20 6.04
C VAL A 335 -4.60 15.39 5.19
N SER A 336 -4.60 15.25 3.86
CA SER A 336 -5.03 16.31 2.94
C SER A 336 -6.55 16.46 2.87
N GLY A 337 -7.29 15.36 3.09
CA GLY A 337 -8.74 15.32 2.94
C GLY A 337 -9.20 14.90 1.54
N HIS A 338 -8.27 14.49 0.66
CA HIS A 338 -8.53 14.22 -0.75
C HIS A 338 -8.31 12.76 -1.16
N VAL A 339 -7.59 11.97 -0.36
CA VAL A 339 -7.25 10.58 -0.66
C VAL A 339 -7.96 9.65 0.30
N ASN A 340 -8.59 8.60 -0.23
CA ASN A 340 -8.91 7.43 0.56
C ASN A 340 -7.70 6.49 0.57
N LEU A 341 -7.02 6.34 1.70
CA LEU A 341 -5.87 5.43 1.85
C LEU A 341 -6.28 3.96 1.71
N ALA A 342 -7.53 3.64 2.06
CA ALA A 342 -8.07 2.28 2.02
C ALA A 342 -8.80 1.94 0.70
N PHE A 343 -8.54 2.66 -0.39
CA PHE A 343 -9.32 2.48 -1.64
C PHE A 343 -9.19 1.10 -2.30
N ARG A 344 -8.14 0.33 -1.93
CA ARG A 344 -7.92 -1.06 -2.33
C ARG A 344 -8.55 -2.07 -1.37
N MET A 345 -8.94 -1.63 -0.18
CA MET A 345 -9.45 -2.52 0.85
C MET A 345 -10.84 -3.02 0.47
N THR A 346 -11.04 -4.33 0.50
CA THR A 346 -12.34 -4.93 0.17
C THR A 346 -13.18 -5.17 1.41
N LYS A 347 -14.50 -5.20 1.26
CA LYS A 347 -15.42 -5.49 2.38
C LYS A 347 -15.14 -6.86 3.00
N SER A 348 -14.89 -7.88 2.19
CA SER A 348 -14.61 -9.24 2.67
C SER A 348 -13.30 -9.31 3.45
N ALA A 349 -12.27 -8.62 2.98
CA ALA A 349 -11.00 -8.52 3.70
C ALA A 349 -11.11 -7.77 5.02
N PHE A 350 -11.86 -6.68 5.03
CA PHE A 350 -12.14 -5.94 6.24
C PHE A 350 -12.93 -6.78 7.26
N SER A 351 -13.97 -7.52 6.84
CA SER A 351 -14.68 -8.44 7.72
C SER A 351 -13.76 -9.52 8.31
N GLU A 352 -12.88 -10.10 7.50
CA GLU A 352 -11.88 -11.05 7.99
C GLU A 352 -10.93 -10.43 9.02
N LEU A 353 -10.50 -9.19 8.79
CA LEU A 353 -9.69 -8.43 9.76
C LEU A 353 -10.43 -8.26 11.09
N GLN A 354 -11.73 -7.93 11.06
CA GLN A 354 -12.52 -7.78 12.28
C GLN A 354 -12.61 -9.10 13.05
N ASP A 355 -12.88 -10.20 12.35
CA ASP A 355 -12.95 -11.54 12.94
C ASP A 355 -11.61 -11.97 13.53
N GLU A 356 -10.51 -11.76 12.79
CA GLU A 356 -9.16 -12.10 13.25
C GLU A 356 -8.72 -11.24 14.45
N ALA A 357 -9.09 -9.96 14.46
CA ALA A 357 -8.86 -9.08 15.60
C ALA A 357 -9.70 -9.51 16.83
N ALA A 358 -10.95 -9.93 16.65
CA ALA A 358 -11.79 -10.46 17.72
C ALA A 358 -11.23 -11.79 18.28
N CYS A 359 -10.76 -12.70 17.42
CA CYS A 359 -10.02 -13.89 17.83
C CYS A 359 -8.76 -13.53 18.61
N THR A 360 -8.01 -12.52 18.15
CA THR A 360 -6.81 -12.04 18.85
C THR A 360 -7.12 -11.54 20.25
N LEU A 361 -8.19 -10.77 20.45
CA LEU A 361 -8.62 -10.35 21.80
C LEU A 361 -8.94 -11.54 22.71
N ASN A 362 -9.68 -12.53 22.17
CA ASN A 362 -10.00 -13.73 22.92
C ASN A 362 -8.74 -14.52 23.31
N CYS A 363 -7.74 -14.61 22.42
CA CYS A 363 -6.46 -15.25 22.72
C CYS A 363 -5.68 -14.48 23.80
N LEU A 364 -5.64 -13.14 23.73
CA LEU A 364 -4.99 -12.32 24.76
C LEU A 364 -5.59 -12.54 26.16
N ASP A 365 -6.88 -12.87 26.24
CA ASP A 365 -7.60 -13.05 27.51
C ASP A 365 -7.58 -14.48 28.03
N LYS A 366 -7.62 -15.48 27.14
CA LYS A 366 -7.82 -16.89 27.50
C LYS A 366 -6.58 -17.78 27.37
N CYS A 367 -5.64 -17.44 26.49
CA CYS A 367 -4.44 -18.25 26.28
C CYS A 367 -3.42 -18.03 27.40
N ARG A 368 -2.60 -19.06 27.62
CA ARG A 368 -1.44 -18.97 28.52
C ARG A 368 -0.48 -17.88 28.03
N ASP A 369 0.16 -17.18 28.98
CA ASP A 369 1.11 -16.10 28.71
C ASP A 369 0.54 -15.03 27.74
N GLY A 370 -0.78 -14.81 27.79
CA GLY A 370 -1.48 -13.85 26.92
C GLY A 370 -1.39 -14.17 25.43
N GLY A 371 -1.25 -15.45 25.06
CA GLY A 371 -1.30 -15.89 23.67
C GLY A 371 -0.05 -15.56 22.84
N PHE A 372 1.11 -15.35 23.48
CA PHE A 372 2.32 -14.91 22.76
C PHE A 372 2.70 -15.82 21.59
N GLU A 373 2.66 -17.14 21.80
CA GLU A 373 3.02 -18.13 20.77
C GLU A 373 2.01 -18.12 19.62
N GLU A 374 0.72 -18.07 19.93
CA GLU A 374 -0.38 -18.07 18.97
C GLU A 374 -0.43 -16.78 18.14
N LEU A 375 -0.03 -15.64 18.73
CA LEU A 375 -0.14 -14.34 18.08
C LEU A 375 1.11 -13.98 17.27
N PHE A 376 2.30 -14.28 17.76
CA PHE A 376 3.55 -13.76 17.19
C PHE A 376 4.47 -14.84 16.62
N MET A 377 4.33 -16.10 17.03
CA MET A 377 5.22 -17.19 16.61
C MET A 377 4.55 -18.14 15.61
N THR A 378 3.23 -18.24 15.64
CA THR A 378 2.46 -19.16 14.77
C THR A 378 1.98 -18.45 13.50
N LYS A 379 2.48 -18.91 12.35
CA LYS A 379 2.03 -18.41 11.04
C LYS A 379 0.75 -19.11 10.60
N VAL A 380 -0.24 -18.33 10.20
CA VAL A 380 -1.48 -18.75 9.55
C VAL A 380 -1.42 -18.27 8.08
N ASP A 381 -1.06 -19.20 7.21
CA ASP A 381 -1.06 -18.96 5.76
C ASP A 381 -2.49 -18.88 5.21
N PHE A 382 -2.66 -18.16 4.09
CA PHE A 382 -3.98 -17.92 3.48
C PHE A 382 -4.78 -19.21 3.33
N GLY A 383 -4.18 -20.26 2.75
CA GLY A 383 -4.86 -21.55 2.54
C GLY A 383 -5.21 -22.30 3.83
N ALA A 384 -4.48 -22.08 4.93
CA ALA A 384 -4.74 -22.73 6.21
C ALA A 384 -5.86 -22.03 7.01
N LYS A 385 -6.25 -20.81 6.62
CA LYS A 385 -7.30 -20.03 7.27
C LYS A 385 -8.71 -20.52 6.93
N PHE A 386 -8.88 -21.17 5.78
CA PHE A 386 -10.20 -21.55 5.25
C PHE A 386 -10.41 -23.06 5.25
N ASP A 387 -11.65 -23.48 5.50
CA ASP A 387 -12.05 -24.90 5.49
C ASP A 387 -12.06 -25.51 4.08
N SER A 388 -12.29 -24.69 3.05
CA SER A 388 -12.37 -25.11 1.65
C SER A 388 -11.71 -24.09 0.72
N CYS A 389 -10.82 -24.55 -0.14
CA CYS A 389 -10.12 -23.73 -1.13
C CYS A 389 -10.46 -24.21 -2.54
N LEU A 390 -10.90 -23.30 -3.41
CA LEU A 390 -11.16 -23.58 -4.82
C LEU A 390 -10.22 -22.75 -5.70
N ARG A 391 -9.59 -23.40 -6.69
CA ARG A 391 -8.80 -22.70 -7.71
C ARG A 391 -9.59 -22.65 -9.01
N ILE A 392 -10.00 -21.45 -9.41
CA ILE A 392 -10.73 -21.21 -10.65
C ILE A 392 -9.71 -20.85 -11.74
N ASN A 393 -9.70 -21.60 -12.85
CA ASN A 393 -8.86 -21.30 -14.01
C ASN A 393 -9.71 -20.63 -15.09
N LEU A 394 -9.45 -19.35 -15.35
CA LEU A 394 -10.15 -18.57 -16.37
C LEU A 394 -9.36 -18.42 -17.68
N LYS A 395 -8.24 -19.14 -17.83
CA LYS A 395 -7.40 -19.06 -19.03
C LYS A 395 -8.20 -19.41 -20.28
N GLY A 396 -8.12 -18.54 -21.30
CA GLY A 396 -8.82 -18.72 -22.58
C GLY A 396 -10.30 -18.37 -22.54
N ASN A 397 -10.84 -17.87 -21.41
CA ASN A 397 -12.21 -17.39 -21.36
C ASN A 397 -12.33 -16.05 -22.10
N SER A 398 -13.10 -16.05 -23.19
CA SER A 398 -13.26 -14.89 -24.07
C SER A 398 -13.80 -13.64 -23.36
N LYS A 399 -14.65 -13.81 -22.34
CA LYS A 399 -15.19 -12.70 -21.55
C LYS A 399 -14.11 -12.05 -20.68
N VAL A 400 -13.19 -12.85 -20.14
CA VAL A 400 -12.07 -12.36 -19.33
C VAL A 400 -11.03 -11.69 -20.22
N THR A 401 -10.67 -12.30 -21.35
CA THR A 401 -9.68 -11.74 -22.28
C THR A 401 -10.16 -10.49 -23.01
N ALA A 402 -11.47 -10.25 -23.07
CA ALA A 402 -12.05 -9.05 -23.66
C ALA A 402 -12.06 -7.83 -22.71
N LEU A 403 -11.80 -8.03 -21.41
CA LEU A 403 -11.75 -6.92 -20.46
C LEU A 403 -10.51 -6.07 -20.67
N SER A 404 -10.68 -4.75 -20.65
CA SER A 404 -9.54 -3.84 -20.51
C SER A 404 -8.91 -4.02 -19.13
N PHE A 405 -7.57 -4.10 -19.07
CA PHE A 405 -6.85 -4.35 -17.81
C PHE A 405 -7.16 -3.33 -16.72
N CYS A 406 -7.21 -2.06 -17.11
CA CYS A 406 -7.37 -0.94 -16.21
C CYS A 406 -8.48 -0.03 -16.76
N LEU A 407 -9.58 0.11 -16.01
CA LEU A 407 -10.58 1.17 -16.21
C LEU A 407 -10.58 2.06 -14.96
N ASP A 408 -11.74 2.20 -14.30
CA ASP A 408 -11.77 2.73 -12.93
C ASP A 408 -11.03 1.77 -11.98
N ASP A 409 -11.40 0.49 -12.02
CA ASP A 409 -10.79 -0.62 -11.27
C ASP A 409 -9.92 -1.48 -12.20
N GLU A 410 -9.08 -2.33 -11.63
CA GLU A 410 -8.38 -3.37 -12.40
C GLU A 410 -9.33 -4.53 -12.73
N SER A 411 -9.19 -5.11 -13.93
CA SER A 411 -10.08 -6.16 -14.44
C SER A 411 -10.23 -7.37 -13.49
N TRP A 412 -9.14 -7.80 -12.85
CA TRP A 412 -9.19 -8.89 -11.87
C TRP A 412 -9.96 -8.52 -10.60
N ARG A 413 -10.01 -7.25 -10.19
CA ARG A 413 -10.83 -6.82 -9.04
C ARG A 413 -12.31 -6.91 -9.34
N VAL A 414 -12.69 -6.60 -10.58
CA VAL A 414 -14.05 -6.79 -11.06
C VAL A 414 -14.40 -8.29 -11.01
N LEU A 415 -13.51 -9.14 -11.51
CA LEU A 415 -13.71 -10.60 -11.48
C LEU A 415 -13.74 -11.17 -10.05
N GLU A 416 -12.88 -10.71 -9.14
CA GLU A 416 -12.91 -11.07 -7.72
C GLU A 416 -14.29 -10.77 -7.11
N LYS A 417 -14.81 -9.56 -7.36
CA LYS A 417 -16.12 -9.13 -6.87
C LYS A 417 -17.26 -9.95 -7.48
N ASP A 418 -17.22 -10.23 -8.76
CA ASP A 418 -18.25 -11.02 -9.45
C ASP A 418 -18.29 -12.45 -8.91
N VAL A 419 -17.13 -13.11 -8.80
CA VAL A 419 -17.03 -14.46 -8.24
C VAL A 419 -17.47 -14.46 -6.77
N GLN A 420 -17.04 -13.46 -5.99
CA GLN A 420 -17.44 -13.35 -4.58
C GLN A 420 -18.96 -13.19 -4.44
N SER A 421 -19.58 -12.35 -5.26
CA SER A 421 -21.04 -12.14 -5.29
C SER A 421 -21.78 -13.42 -5.64
N LEU A 422 -21.33 -14.15 -6.67
CA LEU A 422 -21.91 -15.44 -7.07
C LEU A 422 -21.80 -16.49 -5.97
N LEU A 423 -20.65 -16.61 -5.32
CA LEU A 423 -20.46 -17.54 -4.20
C LEU A 423 -21.33 -17.17 -3.00
N GLN A 424 -21.46 -15.88 -2.68
CA GLN A 424 -22.33 -15.41 -1.59
C GLN A 424 -23.80 -15.72 -1.88
N GLN A 425 -24.26 -15.51 -3.12
CA GLN A 425 -25.63 -15.83 -3.53
C GLN A 425 -25.92 -17.33 -3.54
N GLY A 426 -24.94 -18.15 -3.96
CA GLY A 426 -25.11 -19.60 -4.05
C GLY A 426 -24.95 -20.34 -2.72
N LEU A 427 -24.06 -19.87 -1.84
CA LEU A 427 -23.75 -20.54 -0.57
C LEU A 427 -24.57 -19.97 0.59
N THR A 428 -24.94 -18.70 0.55
CA THR A 428 -25.79 -18.04 1.57
C THR A 428 -25.30 -18.29 3.00
N ASP A 429 -26.09 -18.93 3.87
CA ASP A 429 -25.79 -19.24 5.27
C ASP A 429 -24.90 -20.47 5.48
N ARG A 430 -24.57 -21.21 4.41
CA ARG A 430 -23.69 -22.39 4.48
C ARG A 430 -22.24 -22.02 4.76
N THR A 431 -21.85 -20.77 4.56
CA THR A 431 -20.49 -20.28 4.79
C THR A 431 -20.51 -19.06 5.71
N LYS A 432 -19.57 -19.01 6.66
CA LYS A 432 -19.38 -17.84 7.52
C LYS A 432 -18.65 -16.70 6.80
N MET A 433 -17.70 -17.06 5.94
CA MET A 433 -16.81 -16.12 5.27
C MET A 433 -16.42 -16.65 3.89
N ILE A 434 -16.30 -15.74 2.92
CA ILE A 434 -15.83 -16.01 1.56
C ILE A 434 -14.77 -14.96 1.23
N ARG A 435 -13.59 -15.43 0.80
CA ARG A 435 -12.55 -14.60 0.19
C ARG A 435 -12.31 -15.08 -1.23
N VAL A 436 -12.24 -14.12 -2.14
CA VAL A 436 -11.80 -14.35 -3.51
C VAL A 436 -10.59 -13.45 -3.75
N LEU A 437 -9.51 -14.04 -4.21
CA LEU A 437 -8.28 -13.32 -4.53
C LEU A 437 -7.79 -13.78 -5.90
N TRP A 438 -7.41 -12.81 -6.71
CA TRP A 438 -6.56 -13.00 -7.86
C TRP A 438 -5.12 -13.10 -7.39
N ARG A 439 -4.33 -13.92 -8.07
CA ARG A 439 -2.94 -14.15 -7.70
C ARG A 439 -2.16 -12.84 -7.85
N SER A 440 -1.46 -12.37 -6.81
CA SER A 440 -0.65 -11.14 -6.86
C SER A 440 0.35 -11.11 -8.03
N THR A 441 0.70 -9.89 -8.46
CA THR A 441 1.77 -9.61 -9.43
C THR A 441 3.04 -10.34 -8.99
N PRO A 442 3.65 -11.19 -9.81
CA PRO A 442 4.97 -11.70 -9.50
C PRO A 442 5.96 -10.53 -9.43
N SER A 443 6.80 -10.52 -8.39
CA SER A 443 8.02 -9.71 -8.41
C SER A 443 8.86 -10.13 -9.61
N GLU A 444 9.53 -9.17 -10.25
CA GLU A 444 10.39 -9.41 -11.43
C GLU A 444 9.65 -9.57 -12.77
N TRP A 445 8.43 -9.06 -12.88
CA TRP A 445 7.77 -8.93 -14.18
C TRP A 445 8.55 -8.02 -15.14
N ASN A 446 8.45 -8.30 -16.43
CA ASN A 446 9.06 -7.49 -17.46
C ASN A 446 8.05 -6.46 -17.98
N ILE A 447 8.35 -5.17 -17.79
CA ILE A 447 7.46 -4.09 -18.21
C ILE A 447 7.19 -4.07 -19.73
N MET A 448 8.12 -4.62 -20.51
CA MET A 448 7.99 -4.77 -21.96
C MET A 448 6.99 -5.85 -22.37
N ASP A 449 6.77 -6.84 -21.51
CA ASP A 449 5.82 -7.93 -21.76
C ASP A 449 4.38 -7.54 -21.37
N GLY A 450 4.21 -6.42 -20.66
CA GLY A 450 2.92 -5.94 -20.18
C GLY A 450 2.36 -6.75 -19.01
N LEU A 451 1.10 -6.48 -18.69
CA LEU A 451 0.25 -7.10 -17.68
C LEU A 451 -0.19 -8.52 -18.12
N LEU A 452 -0.38 -8.78 -19.40
CA LEU A 452 -0.86 -10.08 -19.93
C LEU A 452 -0.05 -11.31 -19.48
N ARG A 453 1.27 -11.17 -19.29
CA ARG A 453 2.14 -12.29 -18.87
C ARG A 453 2.22 -12.47 -17.36
N VAL A 454 1.64 -11.53 -16.62
CA VAL A 454 1.64 -11.46 -15.16
C VAL A 454 0.34 -12.00 -14.58
N TRP A 455 -0.79 -11.79 -15.28
CA TRP A 455 -2.13 -11.98 -14.74
C TRP A 455 -2.95 -13.08 -15.40
#